data_AF-A0A836UBQ7-F1
#
_entry.id   AF-A0A836UBQ7-F1
#
_cell.length_a   1.000
_cell.length_b   1.000
_cell.length_c   1.000
_cell.angle_alpha   90.00
_cell.angle_beta   90.00
_cell.angle_gamma   90.00
#
_symmetry.space_group_name_H-M   'P 1'
#
loop_
_entity.id
_entity.type
_entity.pdbx_description
1 polymer ?
#
loop_
_entity_poly.entity_id
_entity_poly.type
_entity_poly.pdbx_seq_one_letter_code
_entity_poly.pdbx_strand_id
1 'polypeptide(L)'
;MQLALKRLQDLQGASIERLEGTPEWQEVLDVLFDAAAGSRLEGYNAVLEALQSRDIDLHWLEAIVEDYSIDTVPGLLSKAAEEFLLERNVASANEDGKWMEIDGRPEGFTADEIPRRISRLVATGGWWAENQLLLQGTWKIIIAQGAGELADRVNGDDFRYNPDFEPKTGIQLVFWEGMAEAIFNVVTSVRRRLRLDSPQSSVDGQSRRLHLLDSQNLIRQPQPDEATD
;
A
#
# COMPACT_ATOMS: atom_id res chain seq x y z
N MET A 1 -2.61 -22.60 -15.47
CA MET A 1 -3.46 -22.09 -14.37
C MET A 1 -4.80 -22.83 -14.23
N GLN A 2 -5.69 -22.87 -15.23
CA GLN A 2 -7.00 -23.54 -15.09
C GLN A 2 -6.92 -25.04 -14.73
N LEU A 3 -5.93 -25.78 -15.27
CA LEU A 3 -5.72 -27.19 -14.92
C LEU A 3 -5.23 -27.38 -13.48
N ALA A 4 -4.36 -26.48 -12.99
CA ALA A 4 -3.87 -26.48 -11.61
C ALA A 4 -4.98 -26.13 -10.60
N LEU A 5 -5.79 -25.10 -10.90
CA LEU A 5 -6.95 -24.72 -10.11
C LEU A 5 -8.03 -25.81 -10.09
N LYS A 6 -8.29 -26.45 -11.23
CA LYS A 6 -9.23 -27.58 -11.31
C LYS A 6 -8.74 -28.77 -10.49
N ARG A 7 -7.45 -29.11 -10.54
CA ARG A 7 -6.87 -30.17 -9.70
C ARG A 7 -6.94 -29.86 -8.21
N LEU A 8 -6.75 -28.59 -7.81
CA LEU A 8 -6.93 -28.15 -6.42
C LEU A 8 -8.40 -28.23 -5.98
N GLN A 9 -9.35 -27.87 -6.85
CA GLN A 9 -10.79 -27.99 -6.59
C GLN A 9 -11.22 -29.46 -6.46
N ASP A 10 -10.73 -30.34 -7.35
CA ASP A 10 -10.96 -31.79 -7.31
C ASP A 10 -10.39 -32.44 -6.02
N LEU A 11 -9.53 -31.71 -5.29
CA LEU A 11 -8.87 -32.14 -4.06
C LEU A 11 -9.30 -31.36 -2.82
N GLN A 12 -10.41 -30.60 -2.88
CA GLN A 12 -11.01 -30.03 -1.67
C GLN A 12 -11.24 -31.14 -0.62
N GLY A 13 -10.37 -31.19 0.40
CA GLY A 13 -10.36 -32.20 1.45
C GLY A 13 -9.08 -33.06 1.57
N ALA A 14 -8.13 -32.96 0.62
CA ALA A 14 -6.82 -33.61 0.75
C ALA A 14 -5.84 -32.70 1.53
N SER A 15 -5.17 -33.23 2.56
CA SER A 15 -4.09 -32.52 3.26
C SER A 15 -2.94 -32.22 2.30
N ILE A 16 -2.40 -31.00 2.35
CA ILE A 16 -1.19 -30.57 1.61
C ILE A 16 -0.05 -31.58 1.80
N GLU A 17 0.06 -32.19 2.99
CA GLU A 17 1.05 -33.21 3.35
C GLU A 17 0.94 -34.50 2.51
N ARG A 18 -0.23 -34.82 1.92
CA ARG A 18 -0.39 -36.02 1.07
C ARG A 18 0.04 -35.79 -0.38
N LEU A 19 0.31 -34.55 -0.74
CA LEU A 19 0.60 -34.11 -2.10
C LEU A 19 2.10 -33.84 -2.31
N GLU A 20 2.86 -33.76 -1.21
CA GLU A 20 4.32 -33.67 -1.23
C GLU A 20 4.95 -34.96 -1.79
N GLY A 21 5.83 -34.82 -2.80
CA GLY A 21 6.70 -35.91 -3.29
C GLY A 21 6.35 -36.51 -4.66
N THR A 22 5.38 -35.95 -5.40
CA THR A 22 5.12 -36.35 -6.80
C THR A 22 5.60 -35.26 -7.78
N PRO A 23 6.35 -35.60 -8.84
CA PRO A 23 6.89 -34.62 -9.80
C PRO A 23 5.82 -33.72 -10.43
N GLU A 24 4.63 -34.27 -10.69
CA GLU A 24 3.49 -33.54 -11.26
C GLU A 24 2.89 -32.52 -10.29
N TRP A 25 3.12 -32.68 -8.97
CA TRP A 25 2.72 -31.72 -7.94
C TRP A 25 3.70 -30.58 -7.80
N GLN A 26 5.00 -30.85 -7.97
CA GLN A 26 6.01 -29.81 -7.94
C GLN A 26 5.77 -28.79 -9.05
N GLU A 27 5.48 -29.24 -10.27
CA GLU A 27 5.16 -28.34 -11.40
C GLU A 27 3.90 -27.49 -11.13
N VAL A 28 2.87 -28.07 -10.50
CA VAL A 28 1.65 -27.34 -10.12
C VAL A 28 1.95 -26.28 -9.05
N LEU A 29 2.74 -26.63 -8.03
CA LEU A 29 3.15 -25.71 -6.98
C LEU A 29 4.02 -24.58 -7.54
N ASP A 30 5.01 -24.88 -8.39
CA ASP A 30 5.88 -23.89 -9.01
C ASP A 30 5.07 -22.87 -9.81
N VAL A 31 4.11 -23.33 -10.63
CA VAL A 31 3.22 -22.43 -11.39
C VAL A 31 2.35 -21.56 -10.47
N LEU A 32 1.89 -22.09 -9.33
CA LEU A 32 1.08 -21.33 -8.37
C LEU A 32 1.94 -20.32 -7.60
N PHE A 33 3.17 -20.69 -7.23
CA PHE A 33 4.11 -19.79 -6.58
C PHE A 33 4.53 -18.66 -7.50
N ASP A 34 4.85 -18.96 -8.75
CA ASP A 34 5.20 -17.94 -9.74
C ASP A 34 4.03 -16.98 -10.00
N ALA A 35 2.80 -17.50 -10.12
CA ALA A 35 1.61 -16.68 -10.28
C ALA A 35 1.35 -15.80 -9.04
N ALA A 36 1.50 -16.36 -7.83
CA ALA A 36 1.33 -15.62 -6.58
C ALA A 36 2.41 -14.54 -6.40
N ALA A 37 3.67 -14.88 -6.71
CA ALA A 37 4.79 -13.94 -6.65
C ALA A 37 4.63 -12.81 -7.68
N GLY A 38 4.20 -13.14 -8.90
CA GLY A 38 3.89 -12.16 -9.94
C GLY A 38 2.79 -11.20 -9.51
N SER A 39 1.66 -11.74 -9.04
CA SER A 39 0.51 -10.94 -8.58
C SER A 39 0.86 -10.07 -7.36
N ARG A 40 1.65 -10.60 -6.41
CA ARG A 40 2.19 -9.81 -5.29
C ARG A 40 3.07 -8.65 -5.77
N LEU A 41 4.02 -8.95 -6.66
CA LEU A 41 4.94 -7.94 -7.19
C LEU A 41 4.19 -6.85 -7.95
N GLU A 42 3.15 -7.23 -8.69
CA GLU A 42 2.30 -6.28 -9.41
C GLU A 42 1.58 -5.34 -8.44
N GLY A 43 0.95 -5.86 -7.39
CA GLY A 43 0.34 -5.04 -6.35
C GLY A 43 1.34 -4.13 -5.65
N TYR A 44 2.55 -4.63 -5.39
CA TYR A 44 3.64 -3.83 -4.83
C TYR A 44 4.00 -2.64 -5.75
N ASN A 45 4.16 -2.91 -7.05
CA ASN A 45 4.52 -1.89 -8.04
C ASN A 45 3.42 -0.86 -8.25
N ALA A 46 2.14 -1.25 -8.19
CA ALA A 46 1.02 -0.31 -8.33
C ALA A 46 1.11 0.86 -7.33
N VAL A 47 1.53 0.59 -6.08
CA VAL A 47 1.75 1.64 -5.06
C VAL A 47 2.95 2.51 -5.41
N LEU A 48 4.05 1.92 -5.86
CA LEU A 48 5.25 2.66 -6.24
C LEU A 48 5.03 3.58 -7.44
N GLU A 49 4.32 3.09 -8.45
CA GLU A 49 3.97 3.86 -9.64
C GLU A 49 3.08 5.05 -9.27
N ALA A 50 2.06 4.84 -8.44
CA ALA A 50 1.18 5.91 -7.95
C ALA A 50 1.91 6.96 -7.09
N LEU A 51 2.96 6.56 -6.35
CA LEU A 51 3.85 7.51 -5.66
C LEU A 51 4.72 8.29 -6.64
N GLN A 52 5.25 7.62 -7.66
CA GLN A 52 6.12 8.24 -8.67
C GLN A 52 5.36 9.27 -9.52
N SER A 53 4.11 8.97 -9.89
CA SER A 53 3.20 9.87 -10.60
C SER A 53 2.59 10.96 -9.71
N ARG A 54 2.76 10.85 -8.39
CA ARG A 54 2.20 11.75 -7.36
C ARG A 54 0.67 11.70 -7.24
N ASP A 55 0.07 10.57 -7.60
CA ASP A 55 -1.36 10.33 -7.36
C ASP A 55 -1.63 10.07 -5.87
N ILE A 56 -0.65 9.49 -5.17
CA ILE A 56 -0.60 9.41 -3.71
C ILE A 56 0.71 10.01 -3.19
N ASP A 57 0.76 10.33 -1.90
CA ASP A 57 1.92 10.94 -1.26
C ASP A 57 2.33 10.19 0.01
N LEU A 58 3.49 10.57 0.55
CA LEU A 58 4.03 9.97 1.77
C LEU A 58 3.12 10.21 2.98
N HIS A 59 2.40 11.34 3.03
CA HIS A 59 1.52 11.65 4.14
C HIS A 59 0.35 10.67 4.21
N TRP A 60 -0.23 10.32 3.05
CA TRP A 60 -1.22 9.26 2.97
C TRP A 60 -0.67 7.92 3.46
N LEU A 61 0.52 7.51 3.00
CA LEU A 61 1.13 6.26 3.45
C LEU A 61 1.37 6.23 4.97
N GLU A 62 1.85 7.33 5.55
CA GLU A 62 2.08 7.45 6.99
C GLU A 62 0.78 7.30 7.77
N ALA A 63 -0.31 7.95 7.31
CA ALA A 63 -1.63 7.80 7.93
C ALA A 63 -2.10 6.33 7.87
N ILE A 64 -1.91 5.64 6.74
CA ILE A 64 -2.30 4.22 6.65
C ILE A 64 -1.50 3.34 7.61
N VAL A 65 -0.20 3.56 7.74
CA VAL A 65 0.65 2.79 8.66
C VAL A 65 0.36 3.10 10.14
N GLU A 66 -0.16 4.29 10.45
CA GLU A 66 -0.53 4.68 11.81
C GLU A 66 -1.89 4.13 12.23
N ASP A 67 -2.87 4.12 11.32
CA ASP A 67 -4.25 3.77 11.64
C ASP A 67 -4.58 2.29 11.40
N TYR A 68 -3.76 1.56 10.61
CA TYR A 68 -4.05 0.18 10.22
C TYR A 68 -2.88 -0.78 10.46
N SER A 69 -3.21 -2.07 10.59
CA SER A 69 -2.23 -3.16 10.68
C SER A 69 -1.92 -3.73 9.29
N ILE A 70 -0.67 -4.14 9.08
CA ILE A 70 -0.26 -4.83 7.85
C ILE A 70 -1.11 -6.09 7.58
N ASP A 71 -1.62 -6.75 8.62
CA ASP A 71 -2.44 -7.95 8.49
C ASP A 71 -3.87 -7.66 8.02
N THR A 72 -4.38 -6.44 8.23
CA THR A 72 -5.77 -6.06 7.91
C THR A 72 -5.88 -5.22 6.64
N VAL A 73 -4.83 -4.45 6.31
CA VAL A 73 -4.79 -3.58 5.13
C VAL A 73 -5.11 -4.32 3.82
N PRO A 74 -4.60 -5.53 3.53
CA PRO A 74 -4.92 -6.23 2.28
C PRO A 74 -6.44 -6.41 2.05
N GLY A 75 -7.16 -6.84 3.10
CA GLY A 75 -8.61 -7.01 3.03
C GLY A 75 -9.36 -5.68 2.87
N LEU A 76 -8.87 -4.62 3.52
CA LEU A 76 -9.45 -3.28 3.40
C LEU A 76 -9.24 -2.68 2.01
N LEU A 77 -8.04 -2.84 1.43
CA LEU A 77 -7.74 -2.41 0.05
C LEU A 77 -8.63 -3.16 -0.96
N SER A 78 -8.75 -4.48 -0.81
CA SER A 78 -9.64 -5.29 -1.64
C SER A 78 -11.09 -4.78 -1.56
N LYS A 79 -11.60 -4.50 -0.36
CA LYS A 79 -12.95 -3.96 -0.19
C LYS A 79 -13.08 -2.56 -0.80
N ALA A 80 -12.10 -1.68 -0.61
CA ALA A 80 -12.10 -0.35 -1.22
C ALA A 80 -12.15 -0.41 -2.76
N ALA A 81 -11.50 -1.41 -3.38
CA ALA A 81 -11.57 -1.65 -4.81
C ALA A 81 -12.94 -2.21 -5.26
N GLU A 82 -13.59 -3.05 -4.46
CA GLU A 82 -14.97 -3.47 -4.72
C GLU A 82 -15.95 -2.29 -4.66
N GLU A 83 -15.79 -1.39 -3.70
CA GLU A 83 -16.61 -0.17 -3.58
C GLU A 83 -16.37 0.78 -4.76
N PHE A 84 -15.12 0.92 -5.22
CA PHE A 84 -14.81 1.65 -6.45
C PHE A 84 -15.57 1.06 -7.63
N LEU A 85 -15.46 -0.26 -7.80
CA LEU A 85 -16.07 -0.99 -8.89
C LEU A 85 -17.61 -0.87 -8.87
N LEU A 86 -18.22 -0.94 -7.68
CA LEU A 86 -19.65 -0.76 -7.50
C LEU A 86 -20.10 0.65 -7.88
N GLU A 87 -19.46 1.67 -7.32
CA GLU A 87 -19.76 3.07 -7.62
C GLU A 87 -19.56 3.38 -9.11
N ARG A 88 -18.53 2.77 -9.71
CA ARG A 88 -18.27 2.85 -11.14
C ARG A 88 -19.40 2.24 -11.93
N ASN A 89 -19.77 0.99 -11.64
CA ASN A 89 -20.82 0.27 -12.34
C ASN A 89 -22.21 0.91 -12.21
N VAL A 90 -22.52 1.54 -11.08
CA VAL A 90 -23.77 2.29 -10.88
C VAL A 90 -23.79 3.60 -11.68
N ALA A 91 -22.64 4.27 -11.77
CA ALA A 91 -22.54 5.58 -12.42
C ALA A 91 -22.35 5.51 -13.95
N SER A 92 -21.86 4.39 -14.48
CA SER A 92 -21.48 4.24 -15.89
C SER A 92 -22.59 3.71 -16.82
N ALA A 93 -23.77 3.40 -16.30
CA ALA A 93 -24.88 2.93 -17.13
C ALA A 93 -25.52 4.10 -17.92
N ASN A 94 -25.24 4.18 -19.22
CA ASN A 94 -26.17 4.86 -20.15
C ASN A 94 -27.35 3.93 -20.50
N GLU A 95 -28.34 4.43 -21.23
CA GLU A 95 -29.56 3.67 -21.58
C GLU A 95 -29.28 2.35 -22.33
N ASP A 96 -28.12 2.25 -23.00
CA ASP A 96 -27.67 1.07 -23.76
C ASP A 96 -26.73 0.15 -22.96
N GLY A 97 -26.45 0.46 -21.69
CA GLY A 97 -25.55 -0.32 -20.83
C GLY A 97 -24.08 -0.29 -21.25
N LYS A 98 -23.67 0.69 -22.07
CA LYS A 98 -22.29 0.88 -22.52
C LYS A 98 -21.60 1.99 -21.74
N TRP A 99 -20.30 1.82 -21.56
CA TRP A 99 -19.44 2.81 -20.93
C TRP A 99 -19.41 4.13 -21.69
N MET A 100 -19.54 5.22 -20.94
CA MET A 100 -19.08 6.53 -21.41
C MET A 100 -17.62 6.67 -20.98
N GLU A 101 -16.72 6.83 -21.94
CA GLU A 101 -15.30 7.07 -21.70
C GLU A 101 -14.95 8.53 -22.03
N ILE A 102 -14.17 9.17 -21.16
CA ILE A 102 -13.49 10.44 -21.42
C ILE A 102 -11.99 10.18 -21.30
N ASP A 103 -11.25 10.42 -22.39
CA ASP A 103 -9.80 10.22 -22.46
C ASP A 103 -9.33 8.79 -22.05
N GLY A 104 -10.12 7.77 -22.40
CA GLY A 104 -9.84 6.37 -22.06
C GLY A 104 -10.10 5.99 -20.60
N ARG A 105 -10.84 6.83 -19.86
CA ARG A 105 -11.26 6.58 -18.47
C ARG A 105 -12.79 6.67 -18.37
N PRO A 106 -13.44 5.93 -17.46
CA PRO A 106 -14.89 6.06 -17.25
C PRO A 106 -15.27 7.51 -16.90
N GLU A 107 -16.26 8.06 -17.60
CA GLU A 107 -16.81 9.39 -17.34
C GLU A 107 -17.22 9.51 -15.86
N GLY A 108 -16.75 10.56 -15.18
CA GLY A 108 -17.06 10.79 -13.77
C GLY A 108 -16.15 10.09 -12.76
N PHE A 109 -15.08 9.40 -13.20
CA PHE A 109 -14.05 8.78 -12.36
C PHE A 109 -12.66 9.41 -12.59
N THR A 110 -12.62 10.74 -12.59
CA THR A 110 -11.36 11.48 -12.56
C THR A 110 -10.88 11.71 -11.12
N ALA A 111 -9.58 12.00 -10.95
CA ALA A 111 -8.99 12.26 -9.62
C ALA A 111 -9.70 13.39 -8.85
N ASP A 112 -10.22 14.39 -9.57
CA ASP A 112 -10.92 15.55 -9.00
C ASP A 112 -12.34 15.23 -8.51
N GLU A 113 -12.95 14.15 -9.02
CA GLU A 113 -14.32 13.75 -8.67
C GLU A 113 -14.34 12.75 -7.51
N ILE A 114 -13.23 12.06 -7.24
CA ILE A 114 -13.07 11.10 -6.14
C ILE A 114 -13.51 11.69 -4.80
N PRO A 115 -13.04 12.89 -4.37
CA PRO A 115 -13.41 13.43 -3.07
C PRO A 115 -14.92 13.59 -2.93
N ARG A 116 -15.60 14.06 -3.99
CA ARG A 116 -17.06 14.26 -3.97
C ARG A 116 -17.82 12.93 -3.87
N ARG A 117 -17.37 11.89 -4.58
CA ARG A 117 -17.99 10.55 -4.50
C ARG A 117 -17.81 9.93 -3.13
N ILE A 118 -16.59 9.94 -2.61
CA ILE A 118 -16.29 9.42 -1.28
C ILE A 118 -17.04 10.20 -0.20
N SER A 119 -17.14 11.52 -0.28
CA SER A 119 -17.94 12.30 0.67
C SER A 119 -19.41 11.87 0.72
N ARG A 120 -19.99 11.44 -0.40
CA ARG A 120 -21.36 10.91 -0.44
C ARG A 120 -21.49 9.59 0.29
N LEU A 121 -20.53 8.68 0.10
CA LEU A 121 -20.46 7.40 0.83
C LEU A 121 -20.19 7.62 2.33
N VAL A 122 -19.26 8.50 2.67
CA VAL A 122 -18.96 8.84 4.07
C VAL A 122 -20.20 9.40 4.79
N ALA A 123 -21.04 10.17 4.09
CA ALA A 123 -22.28 10.70 4.66
C ALA A 123 -23.29 9.62 5.05
N THR A 124 -23.18 8.39 4.53
CA THR A 124 -24.02 7.25 4.98
C THR A 124 -23.49 6.60 6.26
N GLY A 125 -22.32 7.00 6.75
CA GLY A 125 -21.72 6.53 8.00
C GLY A 125 -21.09 5.14 7.90
N GLY A 126 -20.79 4.52 9.05
CA GLY A 126 -20.26 3.15 9.12
C GLY A 126 -18.86 3.01 8.50
N TRP A 127 -18.65 1.90 7.78
CA TRP A 127 -17.34 1.51 7.25
C TRP A 127 -16.71 2.59 6.35
N TRP A 128 -17.50 3.29 5.53
CA TRP A 128 -16.97 4.34 4.64
C TRP A 128 -16.42 5.52 5.43
N ALA A 129 -17.08 5.93 6.52
CA ALA A 129 -16.62 7.02 7.37
C ALA A 129 -15.33 6.66 8.12
N GLU A 130 -15.23 5.41 8.61
CA GLU A 130 -14.05 4.89 9.29
C GLU A 130 -12.84 4.71 8.35
N ASN A 131 -13.08 4.54 7.04
CA ASN A 131 -12.05 4.19 6.06
C ASN A 131 -11.91 5.24 4.95
N GLN A 132 -12.31 6.49 5.20
CA GLN A 132 -12.32 7.56 4.20
C GLN A 132 -10.93 7.77 3.56
N LEU A 133 -9.87 7.85 4.37
CA LEU A 133 -8.51 8.07 3.86
C LEU A 133 -8.03 6.89 3.02
N LEU A 134 -8.25 5.66 3.49
CA LEU A 134 -7.93 4.44 2.75
C LEU A 134 -8.66 4.39 1.40
N LEU A 135 -9.96 4.69 1.37
CA LEU A 135 -10.76 4.78 0.14
C LEU A 135 -10.15 5.80 -0.83
N GLN A 136 -9.82 7.00 -0.35
CA GLN A 136 -9.28 8.06 -1.20
C GLN A 136 -7.99 7.65 -1.89
N GLY A 137 -7.00 7.13 -1.16
CA GLY A 137 -5.74 6.73 -1.77
C GLY A 137 -5.88 5.49 -2.66
N THR A 138 -6.66 4.50 -2.23
CA THR A 138 -6.89 3.29 -3.04
C THR A 138 -7.52 3.61 -4.39
N TRP A 139 -8.54 4.47 -4.40
CA TRP A 139 -9.22 4.88 -5.64
C TRP A 139 -8.31 5.69 -6.56
N LYS A 140 -7.44 6.53 -6.00
CA LYS A 140 -6.43 7.24 -6.80
C LYS A 140 -5.42 6.29 -7.43
N ILE A 141 -4.94 5.29 -6.68
CA ILE A 141 -4.06 4.24 -7.23
C ILE A 141 -4.75 3.54 -8.40
N ILE A 142 -6.01 3.10 -8.23
CA ILE A 142 -6.79 2.41 -9.27
C ILE A 142 -6.88 3.27 -10.55
N ILE A 143 -7.26 4.54 -10.43
CA ILE A 143 -7.42 5.45 -11.58
C ILE A 143 -6.08 5.75 -12.27
N ALA A 144 -4.99 5.76 -11.51
CA ALA A 144 -3.65 5.99 -12.05
C ALA A 144 -3.13 4.81 -12.89
N GLN A 145 -3.63 3.59 -12.66
CA GLN A 145 -3.15 2.42 -13.38
C GLN A 145 -3.61 2.44 -14.85
N GLY A 146 -2.64 2.39 -15.76
CA GLY A 146 -2.88 2.27 -17.20
C GLY A 146 -2.84 0.84 -17.74
N ALA A 147 -2.41 -0.13 -16.93
CA ALA A 147 -2.32 -1.55 -17.27
C ALA A 147 -2.32 -2.41 -15.99
N GLY A 148 -2.47 -3.74 -16.13
CA GLY A 148 -2.43 -4.70 -15.02
C GLY A 148 -3.79 -4.99 -14.39
N GLU A 149 -3.83 -5.81 -13.34
CA GLU A 149 -5.03 -6.33 -12.70
C GLU A 149 -6.00 -5.22 -12.26
N LEU A 150 -5.49 -4.10 -11.72
CA LEU A 150 -6.33 -2.95 -11.34
C LEU A 150 -6.97 -2.28 -12.56
N ALA A 151 -6.20 -2.07 -13.63
CA ALA A 151 -6.70 -1.47 -14.86
C ALA A 151 -7.71 -2.39 -15.55
N ASP A 152 -7.44 -3.69 -15.60
CA ASP A 152 -8.27 -4.64 -16.34
C ASP A 152 -9.57 -5.00 -15.58
N ARG A 153 -9.47 -5.20 -14.27
CA ARG A 153 -10.56 -5.80 -13.46
C ARG A 153 -11.31 -4.85 -12.56
N VAL A 154 -10.73 -3.68 -12.29
CA VAL A 154 -11.37 -2.66 -11.45
C VAL A 154 -11.76 -1.46 -12.30
N ASN A 155 -10.88 -1.04 -13.20
CA ASN A 155 -11.12 0.07 -14.12
C ASN A 155 -11.54 -0.36 -15.54
N GLY A 156 -11.49 -1.66 -15.86
CA GLY A 156 -11.87 -2.25 -17.13
C GLY A 156 -13.10 -3.14 -17.04
N ASP A 157 -13.30 -3.99 -18.06
CA ASP A 157 -14.49 -4.83 -18.22
C ASP A 157 -14.31 -6.27 -17.71
N ASP A 158 -13.11 -6.66 -17.27
CA ASP A 158 -12.80 -8.02 -16.79
C ASP A 158 -13.16 -8.19 -15.30
N PHE A 159 -14.37 -7.81 -14.91
CA PHE A 159 -14.91 -8.07 -13.58
C PHE A 159 -16.01 -9.13 -13.62
N ARG A 160 -16.32 -9.69 -12.46
CA ARG A 160 -17.34 -10.75 -12.33
C ARG A 160 -18.52 -10.25 -11.51
N TYR A 161 -19.68 -10.86 -11.69
CA TYR A 161 -20.80 -10.66 -10.76
C TYR A 161 -20.81 -11.76 -9.70
N ASN A 162 -21.03 -11.40 -8.45
CA ASN A 162 -21.36 -12.36 -7.40
C ASN A 162 -22.80 -12.90 -7.60
N PRO A 163 -23.24 -13.91 -6.82
CA PRO A 163 -24.60 -14.44 -6.91
C PRO A 163 -25.72 -13.40 -6.67
N ASP A 164 -25.40 -12.31 -5.98
CA ASP A 164 -26.30 -11.19 -5.70
C ASP A 164 -26.27 -10.12 -6.81
N PHE A 165 -25.60 -10.38 -7.93
CA PHE A 165 -25.42 -9.48 -9.07
C PHE A 165 -24.65 -8.19 -8.76
N GLU A 166 -23.82 -8.20 -7.72
CA GLU A 166 -22.87 -7.12 -7.45
C GLU A 166 -21.53 -7.39 -8.14
N PRO A 167 -20.90 -6.37 -8.73
CA PRO A 167 -19.63 -6.52 -9.41
C PRO A 167 -18.50 -6.78 -8.39
N LYS A 168 -17.58 -7.67 -8.75
CA LYS A 168 -16.43 -8.12 -7.97
C LYS A 168 -15.19 -8.10 -8.83
N THR A 169 -14.11 -7.58 -8.26
CA THR A 169 -12.81 -7.45 -8.94
C THR A 169 -12.23 -8.80 -9.34
N GLY A 170 -12.40 -9.83 -8.50
CA GLY A 170 -11.79 -11.14 -8.74
C GLY A 170 -10.27 -11.15 -8.64
N ILE A 171 -9.66 -10.06 -8.16
CA ILE A 171 -8.23 -9.93 -7.86
C ILE A 171 -7.92 -10.76 -6.61
N GLN A 172 -6.85 -11.55 -6.64
CA GLN A 172 -6.51 -12.44 -5.53
C GLN A 172 -5.95 -11.67 -4.33
N LEU A 173 -6.13 -12.19 -3.11
CA LEU A 173 -5.67 -11.52 -1.88
C LEU A 173 -4.18 -11.17 -1.90
N VAL A 174 -3.37 -12.04 -2.49
CA VAL A 174 -1.91 -11.90 -2.61
C VAL A 174 -1.46 -10.65 -3.37
N PHE A 175 -2.29 -10.13 -4.29
CA PHE A 175 -2.06 -8.83 -4.93
C PHE A 175 -2.12 -7.70 -3.90
N TRP A 176 -3.18 -7.70 -3.08
CA TRP A 176 -3.42 -6.68 -2.05
C TRP A 176 -2.41 -6.78 -0.91
N GLU A 177 -1.89 -7.98 -0.62
CA GLU A 177 -0.72 -8.17 0.25
C GLU A 177 0.51 -7.44 -0.29
N GLY A 178 0.76 -7.51 -1.60
CA GLY A 178 1.83 -6.76 -2.24
C GLY A 178 1.69 -5.26 -2.10
N MET A 179 0.47 -4.73 -2.28
CA MET A 179 0.18 -3.31 -2.03
C MET A 179 0.45 -2.94 -0.56
N ALA A 180 -0.02 -3.74 0.39
CA ALA A 180 0.21 -3.49 1.81
C ALA A 180 1.70 -3.51 2.16
N GLU A 181 2.46 -4.50 1.66
CA GLU A 181 3.91 -4.57 1.82
C GLU A 181 4.59 -3.29 1.31
N ALA A 182 4.22 -2.78 0.13
CA ALA A 182 4.78 -1.55 -0.42
C ALA A 182 4.52 -0.34 0.49
N ILE A 183 3.29 -0.18 0.96
CA ILE A 183 2.89 0.92 1.86
C ILE A 183 3.79 0.94 3.11
N PHE A 184 3.89 -0.20 3.80
CA PHE A 184 4.67 -0.30 5.04
C PHE A 184 6.18 -0.22 4.79
N ASN A 185 6.69 -0.81 3.71
CA ASN A 185 8.11 -0.80 3.38
C ASN A 185 8.59 0.60 3.02
N VAL A 186 7.82 1.38 2.26
CA VAL A 186 8.18 2.76 1.90
C VAL A 186 8.28 3.62 3.15
N VAL A 187 7.26 3.61 4.03
CA VAL A 187 7.26 4.39 5.28
C VAL A 187 8.43 3.97 6.17
N THR A 188 8.65 2.67 6.35
CA THR A 188 9.76 2.14 7.16
C THR A 188 11.12 2.57 6.60
N SER A 189 11.29 2.52 5.27
CA SER A 189 12.53 2.90 4.60
C SER A 189 12.80 4.39 4.72
N VAL A 190 11.78 5.24 4.55
CA VAL A 190 11.90 6.69 4.72
C VAL A 190 12.23 7.03 6.17
N ARG A 191 11.49 6.47 7.15
CA ARG A 191 11.76 6.69 8.59
C ARG A 191 13.16 6.23 8.98
N ARG A 192 13.62 5.09 8.47
CA ARG A 192 15.00 4.60 8.69
C ARG A 192 16.02 5.57 8.11
N ARG A 193 15.80 6.06 6.89
CA ARG A 193 16.73 7.00 6.25
C ARG A 193 16.77 8.34 6.98
N LEU A 194 15.62 8.88 7.36
CA LEU A 194 15.54 10.09 8.17
C LEU A 194 16.26 9.94 9.51
N ARG A 195 16.22 8.77 10.17
CA ARG A 195 16.97 8.51 11.41
C ARG A 195 18.48 8.43 11.18
N LEU A 196 18.92 7.84 10.06
CA LEU A 196 20.34 7.73 9.71
C LEU A 196 20.93 9.08 9.27
N ASP A 197 20.13 9.88 8.57
CA ASP A 197 20.51 11.22 8.09
C ASP A 197 20.30 12.30 9.16
N SER A 198 19.52 12.00 10.22
CA SER A 198 19.42 12.84 11.41
C SER A 198 20.74 12.76 12.20
N PRO A 199 21.37 13.90 12.56
CA PRO A 199 22.63 13.87 13.28
C PRO A 199 22.44 13.36 14.72
N GLN A 200 22.67 12.06 14.93
CA GLN A 200 23.01 11.48 16.24
C GLN A 200 24.54 11.41 16.44
N SER A 201 25.27 12.45 16.02
CA SER A 201 26.71 12.59 16.27
C SER A 201 27.11 13.87 17.03
N SER A 202 26.16 14.61 17.62
CA SER A 202 26.48 15.82 18.40
C SER A 202 26.52 15.62 19.92
N VAL A 203 25.98 14.52 20.48
CA VAL A 203 25.96 14.32 21.94
C VAL A 203 27.33 13.88 22.50
N ASP A 204 28.14 13.16 21.71
CA ASP A 204 29.53 12.84 22.09
C ASP A 204 30.53 13.95 21.74
N GLY A 205 30.17 14.86 20.82
CA GLY A 205 30.99 16.00 20.43
C GLY A 205 30.87 17.21 21.37
N GLN A 206 29.68 17.43 21.96
CA GLN A 206 29.49 18.52 22.94
C GLN A 206 30.00 18.16 24.34
N SER A 207 29.88 16.90 24.77
CA SER A 207 30.42 16.46 26.06
C SER A 207 31.95 16.49 26.11
N ARG A 208 32.64 16.19 25.00
CA ARG A 208 34.11 16.35 24.92
C ARG A 208 34.56 17.81 24.82
N ARG A 209 33.77 18.70 24.21
CA ARG A 209 34.10 20.14 24.16
C ARG A 209 33.90 20.84 25.51
N LEU A 210 32.88 20.47 26.28
CA LEU A 210 32.67 20.98 27.64
C LEU A 210 33.78 20.52 28.60
N HIS A 211 34.22 19.27 28.51
CA HIS A 211 35.34 18.78 29.35
C HIS A 211 36.71 19.39 29.00
N LEU A 212 36.93 19.79 27.74
CA LEU A 212 38.17 20.46 27.30
C LEU A 212 38.20 21.96 27.63
N LEU A 213 37.04 22.62 27.68
CA LEU A 213 36.95 24.04 28.04
C LEU A 213 37.11 24.27 29.56
N ASP A 214 36.66 23.34 30.41
CA ASP A 214 36.90 23.41 31.85
C ASP A 214 38.36 23.09 32.22
N SER A 215 39.04 22.24 31.45
CA SER A 215 40.44 21.90 31.69
C SER A 215 41.43 23.01 31.30
N GLN A 216 41.04 23.93 30.41
CA GLN A 216 41.88 25.07 30.00
C GLN A 216 41.72 26.31 30.89
N ASN A 217 40.67 26.38 31.72
CA ASN A 217 40.44 27.49 32.65
C ASN A 217 41.03 27.26 34.06
N LEU A 218 41.64 26.09 34.33
CA LEU A 218 42.27 25.78 35.61
C LEU A 218 43.79 26.08 35.68
N ILE A 219 44.39 26.62 34.61
CA ILE A 219 45.82 27.01 34.57
C ILE A 219 45.98 28.53 34.48
N ARG A 220 45.36 29.28 35.40
CA ARG A 220 45.81 30.64 35.77
C ARG A 220 45.46 30.91 37.23
N GLN A 221 46.19 30.27 38.15
CA GLN A 221 46.33 30.82 39.49
C GLN A 221 47.40 31.94 39.43
N PRO A 222 47.13 33.15 39.94
CA PRO A 222 48.19 34.12 40.18
C PRO A 222 49.08 33.60 41.32
N GLN A 223 50.40 33.70 41.13
CA GLN A 223 51.38 33.39 42.18
C GLN A 223 51.23 34.38 43.36
N PRO A 224 51.53 33.95 44.59
CA PRO A 224 51.66 34.85 45.72
C PRO A 224 53.01 35.59 45.61
N ASP A 225 52.97 36.91 45.58
CA ASP A 225 54.16 37.73 45.79
C ASP A 225 54.58 37.59 47.26
N GLU A 226 55.73 36.95 47.48
CA GLU A 226 56.48 37.00 48.72
C GLU A 226 57.15 38.38 48.88
N ALA A 227 57.19 38.83 50.14
CA ALA A 227 57.69 40.11 50.60
C ALA A 227 59.21 40.32 50.41
N THR A 228 59.62 41.58 50.27
CA THR A 228 60.83 42.27 50.83
C THR A 228 60.90 43.67 50.18
N ASP A 229 61.10 44.80 50.86
CA ASP A 229 61.75 45.14 52.13
C ASP A 229 60.92 46.14 52.97
#